data_AF-A0A816CPR2-F1
#
_entry.id   AF-A0A816CPR2-F1
#
_cell.length_a   1.000
_cell.length_b   1.000
_cell.length_c   1.000
_cell.angle_alpha   90.00
_cell.angle_beta   90.00
_cell.angle_gamma   90.00
#
_symmetry.space_group_name_H-M   'P 1'
#
loop_
_entity.id
_entity.type
_entity.pdbx_description
1 polymer ?
#
loop_
_entity_poly.entity_id
_entity_poly.type
_entity_poly.pdbx_seq_one_letter_code
_entity_poly.pdbx_strand_id
1 'polypeptide(L)'
;LITERPKMLEHIVLTKEVNNEGVYLVRICKNGKWITVMLDDCFPCTSWKTLAFTQAKRRQLYVPLIEKACAKLFGSYSNLTSGQTAEAMQLFTGAPCDYIHIEKQNDNPMEDEQVDPDVLWAKLLSACDFDVHFIVISDL
;
A
#
# COMPACT_ATOMS: atom_id res chain seq x y z
N LEU A 1 -3.26 8.23 0.63
CA LEU A 1 -2.53 7.54 -0.47
C LEU A 1 -3.47 6.73 -1.39
N ILE A 2 -3.92 5.50 -1.05
CA ILE A 2 -4.79 4.74 -1.98
C ILE A 2 -6.25 5.22 -1.93
N THR A 3 -6.73 5.61 -0.75
CA THR A 3 -8.08 6.09 -0.50
C THR A 3 -8.33 7.52 -1.02
N GLU A 4 -7.27 8.28 -1.30
CA GLU A 4 -7.35 9.62 -1.91
C GLU A 4 -7.72 9.56 -3.40
N ARG A 5 -7.55 8.41 -4.04
CA ARG A 5 -7.88 8.18 -5.46
C ARG A 5 -8.97 7.13 -5.56
N PRO A 6 -10.27 7.49 -5.57
CA PRO A 6 -11.38 6.54 -5.58
C PRO A 6 -11.31 5.52 -6.71
N LYS A 7 -10.84 5.93 -7.90
CA LYS A 7 -10.63 5.04 -9.05
C LYS A 7 -9.66 3.90 -8.76
N MET A 8 -8.62 4.15 -7.95
CA MET A 8 -7.68 3.11 -7.54
C MET A 8 -8.34 2.11 -6.60
N LEU A 9 -9.13 2.60 -5.64
CA LEU A 9 -9.86 1.72 -4.73
C LEU A 9 -10.85 0.82 -5.48
N GLU A 10 -11.56 1.34 -6.49
CA GLU A 10 -12.45 0.55 -7.34
C GLU A 10 -11.70 -0.48 -8.20
N HIS A 11 -10.45 -0.19 -8.57
CA HIS A 11 -9.62 -1.15 -9.31
C HIS A 11 -9.18 -2.32 -8.42
N ILE A 12 -8.90 -2.04 -7.14
CA ILE A 12 -8.44 -3.01 -6.15
C ILE A 12 -9.62 -3.80 -5.58
N VAL A 13 -10.71 -3.15 -5.18
CA VAL A 13 -11.87 -3.80 -4.55
C VAL A 13 -13.00 -3.85 -5.56
N LEU A 14 -13.21 -5.03 -6.16
CA LEU A 14 -14.18 -5.21 -7.24
C LEU A 14 -15.62 -5.25 -6.71
N THR A 15 -15.80 -5.75 -5.49
CA THR A 15 -17.10 -5.81 -4.82
C THR A 15 -17.36 -4.46 -4.14
N LYS A 16 -18.14 -3.59 -4.79
CA LYS A 16 -18.40 -2.21 -4.34
C LYS A 16 -19.40 -2.11 -3.19
N GLU A 17 -20.30 -3.08 -3.09
CA GLU A 17 -21.38 -3.12 -2.11
C GLU A 17 -21.18 -4.28 -1.14
N VAL A 18 -21.85 -4.22 0.00
CA VAL A 18 -21.86 -5.33 0.96
C VAL A 18 -22.56 -6.52 0.29
N ASN A 19 -21.86 -7.65 0.22
CA ASN A 19 -22.45 -8.88 -0.29
C ASN A 19 -23.07 -9.67 0.87
N ASN A 20 -24.38 -9.95 0.78
CA ASN A 20 -25.10 -10.73 1.79
C ASN A 20 -24.61 -12.18 1.91
N GLU A 21 -24.00 -12.71 0.84
CA GLU A 21 -23.37 -14.03 0.85
C GLU A 21 -21.95 -14.01 1.46
N GLY A 22 -21.48 -12.84 1.91
CA GLY A 22 -20.16 -12.70 2.55
C GLY A 22 -18.97 -12.83 1.59
N VAL A 23 -19.18 -12.87 0.27
CA VAL A 23 -18.12 -13.10 -0.73
C VAL A 23 -17.64 -11.81 -1.38
N TYR A 24 -16.33 -11.57 -1.36
CA TYR A 24 -15.68 -10.37 -1.88
C TYR A 24 -14.52 -10.72 -2.81
N LEU A 25 -14.27 -9.85 -3.80
CA LEU A 25 -13.15 -9.99 -4.74
C LEU A 25 -12.22 -8.78 -4.62
N VAL A 26 -10.93 -9.07 -4.42
CA VAL A 26 -9.87 -8.06 -4.33
C VAL A 26 -8.77 -8.37 -5.35
N ARG A 27 -8.32 -7.36 -6.10
CA ARG A 27 -7.18 -7.44 -7.02
C ARG A 27 -5.91 -6.95 -6.37
N ILE A 28 -4.85 -7.74 -6.50
CA ILE A 28 -3.50 -7.43 -6.04
C ILE A 28 -2.53 -7.69 -7.19
N CYS A 29 -1.63 -6.76 -7.46
CA CYS A 29 -0.56 -6.93 -8.44
C CYS A 29 0.66 -7.60 -7.80
N LYS A 30 0.91 -8.88 -8.07
CA LYS A 30 2.12 -9.56 -7.59
C LYS A 30 3.09 -9.76 -8.75
N ASN A 31 4.32 -9.28 -8.61
CA ASN A 31 5.37 -9.41 -9.62
C ASN A 31 4.91 -8.93 -11.02
N GLY A 32 4.23 -7.79 -11.07
CA GLY A 32 3.71 -7.20 -12.32
C GLY A 32 2.47 -7.88 -12.90
N LYS A 33 1.87 -8.86 -12.20
CA LYS A 33 0.65 -9.56 -12.65
C LYS A 33 -0.50 -9.32 -11.69
N TRP A 34 -1.63 -8.87 -12.22
CA TRP A 34 -2.87 -8.71 -11.47
C TRP A 34 -3.49 -10.08 -11.14
N ILE A 35 -3.67 -10.33 -9.85
CA ILE A 35 -4.27 -11.54 -9.30
C ILE A 35 -5.56 -11.15 -8.59
N THR A 36 -6.67 -11.81 -8.91
CA THR A 36 -7.93 -11.63 -8.19
C THR A 36 -8.04 -12.67 -7.09
N VAL A 37 -8.21 -12.21 -5.86
CA VAL A 37 -8.32 -13.02 -4.65
C VAL A 37 -9.78 -12.99 -4.18
N MET A 38 -10.38 -14.16 -4.06
CA MET A 38 -11.71 -14.33 -3.47
C MET A 38 -11.61 -14.52 -1.96
N LEU A 39 -12.42 -13.75 -1.23
CA LEU A 39 -12.42 -13.67 0.23
C LEU A 39 -13.83 -13.82 0.79
N ASP A 40 -13.92 -14.37 1.98
CA ASP A 40 -15.07 -14.30 2.86
C ASP A 40 -14.94 -13.08 3.83
N ASP A 41 -16.00 -12.77 4.57
CA ASP A 41 -16.08 -11.70 5.57
C ASP A 41 -15.75 -12.12 7.01
N CYS A 42 -15.17 -13.31 7.22
CA CYS A 42 -14.69 -13.70 8.54
C CYS A 42 -13.29 -13.12 8.79
N PHE A 43 -13.18 -12.23 9.78
CA PHE A 43 -11.92 -11.60 10.15
C PHE A 43 -11.45 -12.04 11.53
N PRO A 44 -10.13 -12.13 11.77
CA PRO A 44 -9.59 -12.31 13.10
C PRO A 44 -10.02 -11.15 14.01
N CYS A 45 -10.67 -11.48 15.12
CA CYS A 45 -11.15 -10.52 16.11
C CYS A 45 -10.55 -10.80 17.48
N THR A 46 -10.33 -9.74 18.25
CA THR A 46 -9.96 -9.83 19.67
C THR A 46 -11.14 -10.32 20.51
N SER A 47 -10.87 -10.67 21.78
CA SER A 47 -11.91 -11.01 22.76
C SER A 47 -12.98 -9.92 22.93
N TRP A 48 -12.66 -8.67 22.60
CA TRP A 48 -13.59 -7.53 22.65
C TRP A 48 -14.40 -7.33 21.37
N LYS A 49 -14.40 -8.31 20.44
CA LYS A 49 -15.09 -8.26 19.14
C LYS A 49 -14.63 -7.09 18.24
N THR A 50 -13.38 -6.68 18.38
CA THR A 50 -12.74 -5.71 17.48
C THR A 50 -11.78 -6.43 16.55
N LEU A 51 -11.56 -5.90 15.34
CA LEU A 51 -10.58 -6.47 14.41
C LEU A 51 -9.19 -6.52 15.07
N ALA A 52 -8.54 -7.68 14.97
CA ALA A 52 -7.25 -7.93 15.61
C ALA A 52 -6.08 -7.23 14.91
N PHE A 53 -6.23 -6.94 13.61
CA PHE A 53 -5.24 -6.27 12.77
C PHE A 53 -5.73 -4.86 12.39
N THR A 54 -5.69 -4.50 11.10
CA THR A 54 -5.98 -3.13 10.67
C THR A 54 -7.43 -2.75 11.00
N GLN A 55 -7.58 -1.70 11.79
CA GLN A 55 -8.88 -1.10 12.11
C GLN A 55 -9.14 0.09 11.20
N ALA A 56 -10.13 -0.05 10.34
CA ALA A 56 -10.58 1.05 9.51
C ALA A 56 -11.40 2.06 10.34
N LYS A 57 -11.10 3.35 10.21
CA LYS A 57 -11.99 4.39 10.72
C LYS A 57 -13.32 4.35 9.94
N ARG A 58 -14.44 4.65 10.61
CA ARG A 58 -15.77 4.77 9.98
C ARG A 58 -16.35 3.47 9.38
N ARG A 59 -16.02 2.30 9.93
CA ARG A 59 -16.59 0.99 9.52
C ARG A 59 -16.37 0.67 8.03
N GLN A 60 -15.21 1.04 7.50
CA GLN A 60 -14.84 0.79 6.11
C GLN A 60 -14.35 -0.66 5.94
N LEU A 61 -15.15 -1.51 5.29
CA LEU A 61 -14.85 -2.94 5.11
C LEU A 61 -13.69 -3.20 4.13
N TYR A 62 -13.41 -2.28 3.22
CA TYR A 62 -12.37 -2.48 2.20
C TYR A 62 -10.96 -2.61 2.79
N VAL A 63 -10.67 -1.94 3.91
CA VAL A 63 -9.33 -2.00 4.53
C VAL A 63 -9.00 -3.40 5.04
N PRO A 64 -9.83 -4.03 5.91
CA PRO A 64 -9.56 -5.40 6.35
C PRO A 64 -9.66 -6.43 5.21
N LEU A 65 -10.48 -6.19 4.17
CA LEU A 65 -10.51 -7.03 2.97
C LEU A 65 -9.19 -7.02 2.21
N ILE A 66 -8.61 -5.83 1.98
CA ILE A 66 -7.32 -5.68 1.31
C ILE A 66 -6.21 -6.36 2.12
N GLU A 67 -6.17 -6.12 3.43
CA GLU A 67 -5.21 -6.76 4.33
C GLU A 67 -5.33 -8.29 4.29
N LYS A 68 -6.56 -8.82 4.34
CA LYS A 68 -6.83 -10.25 4.23
C LYS A 68 -6.41 -10.83 2.88
N ALA A 69 -6.62 -10.10 1.79
CA ALA A 69 -6.18 -10.50 0.46
C ALA A 69 -4.66 -10.61 0.38
N CYS A 70 -3.93 -9.64 0.96
CA CYS A 70 -2.48 -9.68 1.09
C CYS A 70 -2.07 -10.90 1.94
N ALA A 71 -2.65 -11.09 3.12
CA ALA A 71 -2.34 -12.22 3.99
C ALA A 71 -2.53 -13.56 3.28
N LYS A 72 -3.62 -13.73 2.52
CA LYS A 72 -3.88 -14.93 1.72
C LYS A 72 -2.85 -15.14 0.61
N LEU A 73 -2.38 -14.06 -0.02
CA LEU A 73 -1.40 -14.09 -1.11
C LEU A 73 0.05 -14.32 -0.62
N PHE A 74 0.34 -13.95 0.63
CA PHE A 74 1.63 -14.13 1.30
C PHE A 74 1.66 -15.30 2.31
N GLY A 75 0.54 -16.00 2.49
CA GLY A 75 0.40 -17.22 3.29
C GLY A 75 -0.13 -17.02 4.71
N SER A 76 0.09 -15.86 5.34
CA SER A 76 -0.45 -15.54 6.66
C SER A 76 -0.44 -14.04 6.95
N TYR A 77 -1.18 -13.61 7.98
CA TYR A 77 -1.11 -12.24 8.50
C TYR A 77 0.26 -11.90 9.11
N SER A 78 0.95 -12.87 9.72
CA SER A 78 2.28 -12.66 10.31
C SER A 78 3.34 -12.27 9.29
N ASN A 79 3.15 -12.66 8.02
CA ASN A 79 4.07 -12.32 6.94
C ASN A 79 3.89 -10.88 6.43
N LEU A 80 2.83 -10.18 6.85
CA LEU A 80 2.61 -8.78 6.49
C LEU A 80 3.37 -7.80 7.40
N THR A 81 3.81 -8.24 8.58
CA THR A 81 4.44 -7.39 9.60
C THR A 81 5.80 -6.82 9.19
N SER A 82 6.45 -7.39 8.17
CA SER A 82 7.76 -6.97 7.66
C SER A 82 7.70 -6.26 6.30
N GLY A 83 6.51 -5.98 5.77
CA GLY A 83 6.37 -5.37 4.44
C GLY A 83 6.74 -3.89 4.42
N GLN A 84 7.37 -3.44 3.34
CA GLN A 84 7.70 -2.02 3.14
C GLN A 84 6.57 -1.27 2.43
N THR A 85 6.44 0.04 2.67
CA THR A 85 5.39 0.87 2.05
C THR A 85 5.47 0.88 0.51
N ALA A 86 6.67 0.87 -0.08
CA ALA A 86 6.78 0.84 -1.53
C ALA A 86 6.34 -0.50 -2.12
N GLU A 87 6.61 -1.62 -1.44
CA GLU A 87 6.08 -2.93 -1.85
C GLU A 87 4.55 -2.91 -1.83
N ALA A 88 3.95 -2.35 -0.79
CA ALA A 88 2.50 -2.17 -0.72
C ALA A 88 1.98 -1.31 -1.89
N MET A 89 2.66 -0.20 -2.22
CA MET A 89 2.28 0.63 -3.37
C MET A 89 2.37 -0.11 -4.69
N GLN A 90 3.43 -0.90 -4.93
CA GLN A 90 3.55 -1.77 -6.10
C GLN A 90 2.41 -2.81 -6.16
N LEU A 91 2.05 -3.41 -5.02
CA LEU A 91 0.95 -4.38 -4.94
C LEU A 91 -0.41 -3.77 -5.34
N PHE A 92 -0.65 -2.51 -5.01
CA PHE A 92 -1.93 -1.86 -5.23
C PHE A 92 -2.02 -1.07 -6.54
N THR A 93 -0.89 -0.70 -7.11
CA THR A 93 -0.82 0.13 -8.33
C THR A 93 -0.28 -0.63 -9.53
N GLY A 94 0.54 -1.66 -9.30
CA GLY A 94 1.33 -2.34 -10.33
C GLY A 94 2.46 -1.48 -10.91
N ALA A 95 2.64 -0.25 -10.42
CA ALA A 95 3.66 0.68 -10.88
C ALA A 95 4.97 0.49 -10.10
N PRO A 96 6.13 0.75 -10.71
CA PRO A 96 7.40 0.79 -9.99
C PRO A 96 7.37 1.88 -8.91
N CYS A 97 8.06 1.61 -7.81
CA CYS A 97 8.18 2.56 -6.70
C CYS A 97 9.66 2.73 -6.34
N ASP A 98 10.10 3.99 -6.27
CA ASP A 98 11.45 4.34 -5.84
C ASP A 98 11.43 4.88 -4.42
N TYR A 99 12.57 4.69 -3.74
CA TYR A 99 12.86 5.33 -2.47
C TYR A 99 13.75 6.55 -2.68
N ILE A 100 13.45 7.61 -1.92
CA ILE A 100 14.36 8.74 -1.76
C ILE A 100 14.68 8.85 -0.28
N HIS A 101 15.96 8.67 0.03
CA HIS A 101 16.51 8.92 1.36
C HIS A 101 16.88 10.40 1.45
N ILE A 102 16.26 11.10 2.40
CA ILE A 102 16.61 12.48 2.72
C ILE A 102 17.42 12.43 4.00
N GLU A 103 18.74 12.34 3.88
CA GLU A 103 19.60 12.48 5.05
C GLU A 103 19.60 13.95 5.49
N LYS A 104 19.36 14.18 6.78
CA LYS A 104 19.63 15.48 7.39
C LYS A 104 21.14 15.68 7.30
N GLN A 105 21.58 16.81 6.75
CA GLN A 105 22.99 17.21 6.78
C GLN A 105 23.54 16.96 8.18
N ASN A 106 24.40 15.95 8.31
CA ASN A 106 25.25 15.86 9.48
C ASN A 106 26.37 16.89 9.24
N ASP A 107 26.79 17.61 10.29
CA ASP A 107 27.91 18.56 10.24
C ASP A 107 29.28 17.89 9.94
N ASN A 108 29.30 16.67 9.38
CA ASN A 108 30.50 15.93 9.02
C ASN A 108 30.77 16.06 7.51
N PRO A 109 31.80 16.83 7.09
CA PRO A 109 32.07 17.13 5.69
C PRO A 109 32.78 16.01 4.91
N MET A 110 32.70 14.76 5.38
CA MET A 110 33.41 13.64 4.76
C MET A 110 32.40 12.56 4.39
N GLU A 111 32.04 12.54 3.10
CA GLU A 111 31.29 11.49 2.39
C GLU A 111 29.76 11.59 2.26
N ASP A 112 29.17 12.78 2.29
CA ASP A 112 27.77 12.93 1.87
C ASP A 112 27.69 13.22 0.36
N GLU A 113 27.19 12.26 -0.42
CA GLU A 113 26.71 12.47 -1.79
C GLU A 113 25.49 13.40 -1.73
N GLN A 114 25.75 14.71 -1.67
CA GLN A 114 24.73 15.74 -1.52
C GLN A 114 23.73 15.64 -2.67
N VAL A 115 22.50 15.21 -2.37
CA VAL A 115 21.40 15.20 -3.33
C VAL A 115 21.05 16.64 -3.65
N ASP A 116 21.31 17.04 -4.90
CA ASP A 116 20.95 18.37 -5.41
C ASP A 116 19.43 18.60 -5.25
N PRO A 117 19.01 19.63 -4.48
CA PRO A 117 17.60 19.94 -4.26
C PRO A 117 16.82 20.15 -5.57
N ASP A 118 17.44 20.72 -6.60
CA ASP A 118 16.76 20.99 -7.87
C ASP A 118 16.52 19.69 -8.65
N VAL A 119 17.46 18.75 -8.59
CA VAL A 119 17.30 17.40 -9.16
C VAL A 119 16.23 16.62 -8.40
N LEU A 120 16.20 16.72 -7.07
CA LEU A 120 15.16 16.12 -6.24
C LEU A 120 13.77 16.68 -6.59
N TRP A 121 13.64 18.01 -6.67
CA TRP A 121 12.40 18.66 -7.04
C TRP A 121 11.95 18.28 -8.45
N ALA A 122 12.87 18.23 -9.42
CA ALA A 122 12.55 17.78 -10.78
C ALA A 122 12.05 16.33 -10.79
N LYS A 123 12.68 15.43 -10.01
CA LYS A 123 12.24 14.03 -9.88
C LYS A 123 10.85 13.92 -9.26
N LEU A 124 10.56 14.69 -8.21
CA LEU A 124 9.26 14.75 -7.57
C LEU A 124 8.16 15.28 -8.51
N LEU A 125 8.45 16.37 -9.23
CA LEU A 125 7.52 16.95 -10.21
C LEU A 125 7.21 15.96 -11.33
N SER A 126 8.24 15.31 -11.87
CA SER A 126 8.05 14.28 -12.89
C SER A 126 7.19 13.12 -12.39
N ALA A 127 7.36 12.67 -11.14
CA ALA A 127 6.55 11.58 -10.59
C ALA A 127 5.07 11.97 -10.41
N CYS A 128 4.79 13.23 -10.05
CA CYS A 128 3.43 13.75 -9.94
C CYS A 128 2.72 13.86 -11.30
N ASP A 129 3.43 14.26 -12.35
CA ASP A 129 2.82 14.53 -13.66
C ASP A 129 2.43 13.25 -14.41
N PHE A 130 3.19 12.17 -14.27
CA PHE A 130 2.97 10.96 -15.06
C PHE A 130 2.03 9.94 -14.40
N ASP A 131 1.62 10.10 -13.14
CA ASP A 131 0.70 9.20 -12.42
C ASP A 131 1.11 7.70 -12.34
N VAL A 132 2.27 7.35 -12.89
CA VAL A 132 2.77 5.97 -13.08
C VAL A 132 4.04 5.68 -12.28
N HIS A 133 4.51 6.64 -11.49
CA HIS A 133 5.71 6.47 -10.68
C HIS A 133 5.47 7.01 -9.29
N PHE A 134 5.54 6.14 -8.29
CA PHE A 134 5.37 6.55 -6.89
C PHE A 134 6.73 6.70 -6.24
N ILE A 135 6.94 7.84 -5.60
CA ILE A 135 8.14 8.10 -4.80
C ILE A 135 7.72 7.97 -3.33
N VAL A 136 8.40 7.08 -2.60
CA VAL A 136 8.25 6.96 -1.15
C VAL A 136 9.41 7.69 -0.51
N ILE A 137 9.10 8.74 0.24
CA ILE A 137 10.07 9.47 1.07
C ILE A 137 10.11 8.78 2.43
N SER A 138 11.29 8.33 2.85
CA SER A 138 11.50 7.74 4.17
C SER A 138 12.44 8.62 4.99
N ASP A 139 11.96 9.07 6.14
CA ASP A 139 12.78 9.64 7.21
C ASP A 139 13.24 8.49 8.13
N LEU A 140 14.54 8.39 8.40
CA LEU A 140 15.09 7.60 9.50
C LEU A 140 15.14 8.43 10.79
#